data_AF-A0A1B3E8R5-F1
#
_entry.id   AF-A0A1B3E8R5-F1
#
_cell.length_a   1.000
_cell.length_b   1.000
_cell.length_c   1.000
_cell.angle_alpha   90.00
_cell.angle_beta   90.00
_cell.angle_gamma   90.00
#
_symmetry.space_group_name_H-M   'P 1'
#
loop_
_entity.id
_entity.type
_entity.pdbx_description
1 polymer ?
#
loop_
_entity_poly.entity_id
_entity_poly.type
_entity_poly.pdbx_seq_one_letter_code
_entity_poly.pdbx_strand_id
1 'polypeptide(L)'
;MVQQSGKLAGERALDQGARELRGILFVHTLADLAHCMHTGCALARWYERRKGQARGTQPNKKWIAFFRGSLPRGRLREELCEWFPELRQLLNNSLWLSLVADPQQQIDWDALVDNDPDGYRLRTYNRARLDAFVACPEWSRLGALLMLLRTRTGRFGYFRLWARGLASAYIQMVCARPPLDLISRGLYDRISTINAEYVPRLIEGWPDSKWRFRRTVWCYRVMAVRAVLNGVVPDRVPGGQMLLWIFIEQPDVVERAILMECLLRFTKREDCPALPEWVRLKLREARRAYARTCQLHLSDRGGASIAGGKYCVGDSSVEKDGEVADRSRRGTERGNHGPCTDVVRSRSRHGDQDSGTSCPNGPRENENEETAGTIDAEWADFPWDDLNQ
;
A
#
# COMPACT_ATOMS: atom_id res chain seq x y z
N MET A 1 -25.77 -23.09 -25.78
CA MET A 1 -25.66 -21.62 -25.66
C MET A 1 -24.82 -21.26 -24.44
N VAL A 2 -23.50 -21.48 -24.53
CA VAL A 2 -22.51 -21.15 -23.48
C VAL A 2 -21.29 -20.61 -24.23
N GLN A 3 -20.60 -19.62 -23.64
CA GLN A 3 -19.38 -18.93 -24.12
C GLN A 3 -19.57 -17.53 -24.75
N GLN A 4 -19.94 -16.55 -23.93
CA GLN A 4 -19.48 -15.15 -24.06
C GLN A 4 -19.16 -14.50 -22.70
N SER A 5 -18.61 -15.25 -21.72
CA SER A 5 -18.40 -14.74 -20.35
C SER A 5 -16.94 -14.38 -20.01
N GLY A 6 -16.02 -14.35 -20.98
CA GLY A 6 -14.60 -14.38 -20.65
C GLY A 6 -13.88 -13.02 -20.49
N LYS A 7 -14.23 -11.99 -21.27
CA LYS A 7 -13.26 -10.90 -21.50
C LYS A 7 -13.76 -9.45 -21.52
N LEU A 8 -15.06 -9.16 -21.51
CA LEU A 8 -15.53 -7.80 -21.84
C LEU A 8 -16.64 -7.19 -20.97
N ALA A 9 -17.06 -7.83 -19.87
CA ALA A 9 -17.97 -7.21 -18.91
C ALA A 9 -17.24 -6.37 -17.82
N GLY A 10 -15.93 -6.56 -17.65
CA GLY A 10 -15.20 -6.09 -16.47
C GLY A 10 -15.17 -4.58 -16.25
N GLU A 11 -14.96 -3.74 -17.28
CA GLU A 11 -14.90 -2.27 -17.08
C GLU A 11 -16.29 -1.63 -16.98
N ARG A 12 -17.29 -2.16 -17.68
CA ARG A 12 -18.65 -1.63 -17.66
C ARG A 12 -19.38 -1.99 -16.36
N ALA A 13 -19.02 -3.12 -15.75
CA ALA A 13 -19.62 -3.58 -14.49
C ALA A 13 -19.20 -2.76 -13.26
N LEU A 14 -18.09 -2.01 -13.31
CA LEU A 14 -17.68 -1.17 -12.20
C LEU A 14 -18.56 0.08 -12.11
N ASP A 15 -19.05 0.42 -10.93
CA ASP A 15 -19.66 1.75 -10.72
C ASP A 15 -18.60 2.86 -10.63
N GLN A 16 -19.08 4.11 -10.57
CA GLN A 16 -18.22 5.29 -10.61
C GLN A 16 -17.22 5.32 -9.44
N GLY A 17 -17.66 4.99 -8.22
CA GLY A 17 -16.79 5.01 -7.04
C GLY A 17 -15.65 3.99 -7.13
N ALA A 18 -15.95 2.76 -7.57
CA ALA A 18 -14.91 1.76 -7.81
C ALA A 18 -13.93 2.17 -8.93
N ARG A 19 -14.43 2.79 -10.01
CA ARG A 19 -13.59 3.29 -11.11
C ARG A 19 -12.66 4.43 -10.67
N GLU A 20 -13.15 5.35 -9.85
CA GLU A 20 -12.35 6.47 -9.32
C GLU A 20 -11.21 5.96 -8.44
N LEU A 21 -11.51 5.11 -7.45
CA LEU A 21 -10.48 4.50 -6.60
C LEU A 21 -9.44 3.73 -7.40
N ARG A 22 -9.88 3.01 -8.43
CA ARG A 22 -8.99 2.33 -9.38
C ARG A 22 -8.07 3.29 -10.11
N GLY A 23 -8.59 4.41 -10.59
CA GLY A 23 -7.81 5.46 -11.25
C GLY A 23 -6.77 6.09 -10.32
N ILE A 24 -7.17 6.42 -9.08
CA ILE A 24 -6.26 7.01 -8.08
C ILE A 24 -5.14 6.01 -7.76
N LEU A 25 -5.48 4.75 -7.43
CA LEU A 25 -4.45 3.75 -7.10
C LEU A 25 -3.52 3.49 -8.29
N PHE A 26 -4.05 3.42 -9.51
CA PHE A 26 -3.26 3.24 -10.72
C PHE A 26 -2.18 4.32 -10.85
N VAL A 27 -2.54 5.59 -10.71
CA VAL A 27 -1.58 6.68 -10.91
C VAL A 27 -0.58 6.80 -9.76
N HIS A 28 -0.99 6.52 -8.52
CA HIS A 28 -0.05 6.49 -7.40
C HIS A 28 0.93 5.34 -7.51
N THR A 29 0.46 4.15 -7.93
CA THR A 29 1.34 3.00 -8.23
C THR A 29 2.29 3.33 -9.37
N LEU A 30 1.83 4.02 -10.41
CA LEU A 30 2.69 4.48 -11.50
C LEU A 30 3.76 5.47 -10.99
N ALA A 31 3.41 6.39 -10.11
CA ALA A 31 4.37 7.33 -9.53
C ALA A 31 5.43 6.63 -8.67
N ASP A 32 5.04 5.61 -7.88
CA ASP A 32 5.96 4.75 -7.12
C ASP A 32 6.94 4.02 -8.04
N LEU A 33 6.43 3.34 -9.08
CA LEU A 33 7.23 2.58 -10.04
C LEU A 33 8.13 3.49 -10.90
N ALA A 34 7.69 4.73 -11.13
CA ALA A 34 8.47 5.76 -11.80
C ALA A 34 9.51 6.44 -10.89
N HIS A 35 9.52 6.14 -9.59
CA HIS A 35 10.32 6.80 -8.56
C HIS A 35 10.23 8.33 -8.62
N CYS A 36 9.00 8.85 -8.72
CA CYS A 36 8.75 10.29 -8.77
C CYS A 36 7.69 10.71 -7.75
N MET A 37 7.66 12.01 -7.43
CA MET A 37 6.65 12.56 -6.52
C MET A 37 5.23 12.25 -7.00
N HIS A 38 4.32 11.95 -6.05
CA HIS A 38 2.91 11.67 -6.31
C HIS A 38 2.10 12.94 -6.66
N THR A 39 2.52 13.63 -7.71
CA THR A 39 1.85 14.83 -8.21
C THR A 39 1.73 14.76 -9.72
N GLY A 40 0.65 15.34 -10.26
CA GLY A 40 0.44 15.36 -11.71
C GLY A 40 1.57 16.06 -12.47
N CYS A 41 2.13 17.14 -11.92
CA CYS A 41 3.26 17.85 -12.52
C CYS A 41 4.51 16.97 -12.61
N ALA A 42 4.91 16.33 -11.50
CA ALA A 42 6.11 15.48 -11.48
C ALA A 42 5.99 14.30 -12.44
N LEU A 43 4.83 13.65 -12.46
CA LEU A 43 4.58 12.52 -13.36
C LEU A 43 4.54 12.94 -14.84
N ALA A 44 4.00 14.11 -15.15
CA ALA A 44 4.07 14.69 -16.49
C ALA A 44 5.53 14.90 -16.94
N ARG A 45 6.38 15.46 -16.08
CA ARG A 45 7.81 15.67 -16.38
C ARG A 45 8.57 14.37 -16.50
N TRP A 46 8.25 13.37 -15.67
CA TRP A 46 8.81 12.03 -15.79
C TRP A 46 8.47 11.42 -17.15
N TYR A 47 7.21 11.49 -17.56
CA TYR A 47 6.77 10.93 -18.84
C TYR A 47 7.43 11.62 -20.04
N GLU A 48 7.52 12.96 -20.04
CA GLU A 48 8.22 13.73 -21.08
C GLU A 48 9.67 13.26 -21.23
N ARG A 49 10.41 13.16 -20.11
CA ARG A 49 11.79 12.67 -20.10
C ARG A 49 11.90 11.24 -20.62
N ARG A 50 11.00 10.34 -20.19
CA ARG A 50 10.96 8.95 -20.64
C ARG A 50 10.73 8.83 -22.14
N LYS A 51 9.97 9.76 -22.74
CA LYS A 51 9.67 9.82 -24.17
C LYS A 51 10.63 10.67 -25.01
N GLY A 52 11.63 11.31 -24.39
CA GLY A 52 12.50 12.27 -25.10
C GLY A 52 11.74 13.49 -25.63
N GLN A 53 10.63 13.87 -24.98
CA GLN A 53 9.83 15.03 -25.35
C GLN A 53 10.35 16.31 -24.69
N ALA A 54 10.11 17.45 -25.33
CA ALA A 54 10.42 18.75 -24.75
C ALA A 54 9.60 18.99 -23.46
N ARG A 55 10.18 19.73 -22.53
CA ARG A 55 9.49 20.11 -21.30
C ARG A 55 8.30 21.02 -21.65
N GLY A 56 7.09 20.59 -21.34
CA GLY A 56 5.86 21.36 -21.53
C GLY A 56 4.89 20.69 -22.49
N THR A 57 5.36 19.69 -23.26
CA THR A 57 4.55 18.94 -24.21
C THR A 57 3.38 18.22 -23.55
N GLN A 58 3.54 17.73 -22.32
CA GLN A 58 2.46 17.10 -21.57
C GLN A 58 1.72 18.11 -20.68
N PRO A 59 0.39 18.30 -20.86
CA PRO A 59 -0.38 19.21 -20.03
C PRO A 59 -0.48 18.72 -18.59
N ASN A 60 -0.07 19.54 -17.61
CA ASN A 60 -0.15 19.18 -16.18
C ASN A 60 -1.59 18.83 -15.75
N LYS A 61 -2.59 19.56 -16.26
CA LYS A 61 -4.02 19.34 -15.95
C LYS A 61 -4.46 17.90 -16.22
N LYS A 62 -3.97 17.27 -17.28
CA LYS A 62 -4.28 15.87 -17.65
C LYS A 62 -3.78 14.90 -16.59
N TRP A 63 -2.54 15.07 -16.14
CA TRP A 63 -1.94 14.21 -15.13
C TRP A 63 -2.52 14.44 -13.75
N ILE A 64 -2.86 15.70 -13.41
CA ILE A 64 -3.60 16.02 -12.18
C ILE A 64 -4.98 15.33 -12.17
N ALA A 65 -5.69 15.31 -13.31
CA ALA A 65 -6.96 14.61 -13.40
C ALA A 65 -6.81 13.10 -13.12
N PHE A 66 -5.67 12.48 -13.44
CA PHE A 66 -5.44 11.08 -13.10
C PHE A 66 -5.35 10.86 -11.59
N PHE A 67 -4.69 11.76 -10.85
CA PHE A 67 -4.67 11.76 -9.38
C PHE A 67 -6.04 12.02 -8.74
N ARG A 68 -7.00 12.55 -9.51
CA ARG A 68 -8.40 12.72 -9.11
C ARG A 68 -9.30 11.55 -9.52
N GLY A 69 -8.71 10.42 -9.94
CA GLY A 69 -9.45 9.18 -10.24
C GLY A 69 -9.84 8.98 -11.68
N SER A 70 -9.48 9.88 -12.60
CA SER A 70 -9.61 9.56 -14.02
C SER A 70 -8.55 8.52 -14.42
N LEU A 71 -8.96 7.48 -15.13
CA LEU A 71 -8.01 6.47 -15.60
C LEU A 71 -7.44 6.88 -16.97
N PRO A 72 -6.13 6.71 -17.23
CA PRO A 72 -5.60 6.80 -18.59
C PRO A 72 -6.38 5.89 -19.55
N ARG A 73 -6.62 6.35 -20.77
CA ARG A 73 -7.39 5.61 -21.79
C ARG A 73 -6.57 5.32 -23.04
N GLY A 74 -6.99 4.30 -23.78
CA GLY A 74 -6.42 3.91 -25.07
C GLY A 74 -4.91 3.66 -25.01
N ARG A 75 -4.20 4.14 -26.04
CA ARG A 75 -2.76 3.93 -26.24
C ARG A 75 -1.90 4.33 -25.05
N LEU A 76 -2.24 5.41 -24.33
CA LEU A 76 -1.45 5.83 -23.17
C LEU A 76 -1.49 4.78 -22.05
N ARG A 77 -2.66 4.19 -21.78
CA ARG A 77 -2.78 3.14 -20.75
C ARG A 77 -2.01 1.90 -21.13
N GLU A 78 -2.14 1.47 -22.39
CA GLU A 78 -1.44 0.32 -22.94
C GLU A 78 0.07 0.48 -22.82
N GLU A 79 0.58 1.64 -23.24
CA GLU A 79 2.00 1.99 -23.14
C GLU A 79 2.52 1.98 -21.69
N LEU A 80 1.78 2.57 -20.74
CA LEU A 80 2.16 2.55 -19.33
C LEU A 80 2.18 1.12 -18.76
N CYS A 81 1.21 0.28 -19.15
CA CYS A 81 1.16 -1.13 -18.72
C CYS A 81 2.21 -2.01 -19.40
N GLU A 82 2.72 -1.59 -20.56
CA GLU A 82 3.86 -2.25 -21.22
C GLU A 82 5.16 -1.96 -20.48
N TRP A 83 5.36 -0.71 -20.03
CA TRP A 83 6.52 -0.35 -19.21
C TRP A 83 6.46 -0.93 -17.80
N PHE A 84 5.26 -1.04 -17.23
CA PHE A 84 5.04 -1.49 -15.86
C PHE A 84 3.93 -2.55 -15.82
N PRO A 85 4.27 -3.84 -15.99
CA PRO A 85 3.30 -4.94 -15.98
C PRO A 85 2.46 -5.03 -14.70
N GLU A 86 2.95 -4.52 -13.58
CA GLU A 86 2.26 -4.43 -12.29
C GLU A 86 0.97 -3.61 -12.42
N LEU A 87 0.96 -2.56 -13.25
CA LEU A 87 -0.23 -1.74 -13.50
C LEU A 87 -1.34 -2.55 -14.19
N ARG A 88 -0.98 -3.50 -15.05
CA ARG A 88 -1.96 -4.40 -15.68
C ARG A 88 -2.57 -5.35 -14.65
N GLN A 89 -1.76 -5.88 -13.73
CA GLN A 89 -2.25 -6.71 -12.63
C GLN A 89 -3.20 -5.91 -11.73
N LEU A 90 -2.85 -4.65 -11.43
CA LEU A 90 -3.73 -3.72 -10.71
C LEU A 90 -5.07 -3.55 -11.42
N LEU A 91 -5.08 -3.26 -12.71
CA LEU A 91 -6.33 -3.04 -13.44
C LEU A 91 -7.27 -4.26 -13.49
N ASN A 92 -6.69 -5.46 -13.48
CA ASN A 92 -7.41 -6.72 -13.58
C ASN A 92 -7.75 -7.34 -12.21
N ASN A 93 -7.34 -6.71 -11.11
CA ASN A 93 -7.54 -7.27 -9.79
C ASN A 93 -9.03 -7.31 -9.38
N SER A 94 -9.43 -8.38 -8.70
CA SER A 94 -10.81 -8.61 -8.25
C SER A 94 -11.30 -7.61 -7.19
N LEU A 95 -10.40 -6.83 -6.58
CA LEU A 95 -10.74 -5.75 -5.65
C LEU A 95 -11.79 -4.81 -6.23
N TRP A 96 -11.63 -4.38 -7.48
CA TRP A 96 -12.53 -3.37 -8.06
C TRP A 96 -13.95 -3.88 -8.17
N LEU A 97 -14.13 -5.14 -8.56
CA LEU A 97 -15.44 -5.76 -8.63
C LEU A 97 -16.03 -5.93 -7.22
N SER A 98 -15.21 -6.34 -6.25
CA SER A 98 -15.66 -6.50 -4.86
C SER A 98 -16.14 -5.20 -4.20
N LEU A 99 -15.72 -4.04 -4.73
CA LEU A 99 -16.12 -2.71 -4.28
C LEU A 99 -17.39 -2.18 -4.98
N VAL A 100 -17.98 -2.92 -5.92
CA VAL A 100 -19.22 -2.52 -6.59
C VAL A 100 -20.41 -2.66 -5.63
N ALA A 101 -21.27 -1.65 -5.59
CA ALA A 101 -22.49 -1.68 -4.78
C ALA A 101 -23.48 -2.62 -5.47
N ASP A 102 -24.09 -3.51 -4.70
CA ASP A 102 -25.01 -4.52 -5.24
C ASP A 102 -26.29 -4.59 -4.39
N PRO A 103 -27.03 -3.48 -4.28
CA PRO A 103 -28.23 -3.43 -3.43
C PRO A 103 -29.31 -4.40 -3.93
N GLN A 104 -29.32 -4.67 -5.24
CA GLN A 104 -30.26 -5.59 -5.89
C GLN A 104 -29.74 -7.03 -5.94
N GLN A 105 -28.56 -7.31 -5.37
CA GLN A 105 -28.06 -8.66 -5.20
C GLN A 105 -27.90 -9.44 -6.53
N GLN A 106 -27.60 -8.74 -7.62
CA GLN A 106 -27.54 -9.27 -8.99
C GLN A 106 -26.20 -9.98 -9.28
N ILE A 107 -25.17 -9.70 -8.50
CA ILE A 107 -23.85 -10.30 -8.72
C ILE A 107 -23.80 -11.66 -8.04
N ASP A 108 -23.48 -12.70 -8.82
CA ASP A 108 -23.22 -14.05 -8.30
C ASP A 108 -21.82 -14.12 -7.67
N TRP A 109 -21.73 -13.66 -6.42
CA TRP A 109 -20.49 -13.70 -5.63
C TRP A 109 -19.96 -15.12 -5.42
N ASP A 110 -20.84 -16.12 -5.36
CA ASP A 110 -20.45 -17.52 -5.19
C ASP A 110 -19.70 -18.04 -6.44
N ALA A 111 -20.20 -17.71 -7.64
CA ALA A 111 -19.53 -18.03 -8.89
C ALA A 111 -18.23 -17.24 -9.08
N LEU A 112 -18.16 -15.98 -8.64
CA LEU A 112 -16.94 -15.18 -8.71
C LEU A 112 -15.83 -15.75 -7.84
N VAL A 113 -16.13 -16.16 -6.60
CA VAL A 113 -15.14 -16.81 -5.71
C VAL A 113 -14.68 -18.15 -6.27
N ASP A 114 -15.57 -18.94 -6.87
CA ASP A 114 -15.21 -20.23 -7.47
C ASP A 114 -14.29 -20.12 -8.70
N ASN A 115 -14.43 -19.02 -9.44
CA ASN A 115 -13.73 -18.76 -10.70
C ASN A 115 -12.57 -17.77 -10.55
N ASP A 116 -12.23 -17.33 -9.33
CA ASP A 116 -11.18 -16.34 -9.10
C ASP A 116 -9.84 -16.84 -9.69
N PRO A 117 -9.33 -16.18 -10.75
CA PRO A 117 -8.13 -16.63 -11.47
C PRO A 117 -6.86 -16.45 -10.65
N ASP A 118 -6.87 -15.58 -9.63
CA ASP A 118 -5.72 -15.31 -8.77
C ASP A 118 -5.39 -16.50 -7.83
N GLY A 119 -6.10 -17.62 -7.96
CA GLY A 119 -5.64 -18.92 -7.45
C GLY A 119 -5.89 -19.14 -5.96
N TYR A 120 -6.54 -18.18 -5.29
CA TYR A 120 -7.03 -18.35 -3.92
C TYR A 120 -8.28 -19.21 -3.91
N ARG A 121 -8.20 -20.42 -4.49
CA ARG A 121 -9.30 -21.39 -4.56
C ARG A 121 -9.67 -21.83 -3.15
N LEU A 122 -10.54 -21.03 -2.50
CA LEU A 122 -11.23 -21.34 -1.25
C LEU A 122 -12.34 -22.38 -1.46
N ARG A 123 -12.19 -23.24 -2.49
CA ARG A 123 -13.17 -24.27 -2.87
C ARG A 123 -13.34 -25.33 -1.79
N THR A 124 -12.30 -25.56 -1.01
CA THR A 124 -12.30 -26.57 0.05
C THR A 124 -11.73 -25.96 1.31
N TYR A 125 -12.39 -26.17 2.44
CA TYR A 125 -11.90 -25.73 3.73
C TYR A 125 -10.51 -26.31 3.98
N ASN A 126 -9.53 -25.42 4.07
CA ASN A 126 -8.16 -25.75 4.40
C ASN A 126 -7.63 -24.62 5.28
N ARG A 127 -7.56 -24.88 6.58
CA ARG A 127 -7.09 -23.93 7.59
C ARG A 127 -5.72 -23.38 7.25
N ALA A 128 -4.78 -24.23 6.83
CA ALA A 128 -3.43 -23.79 6.47
C ALA A 128 -3.41 -22.82 5.28
N ARG A 129 -4.35 -22.96 4.33
CA ARG A 129 -4.50 -21.98 3.24
C ARG A 129 -5.10 -20.66 3.71
N LEU A 130 -6.03 -20.69 4.67
CA LEU A 130 -6.58 -19.47 5.27
C LEU A 130 -5.53 -18.74 6.10
N ASP A 131 -4.78 -19.46 6.92
CA ASP A 131 -3.68 -18.91 7.71
C ASP A 131 -2.63 -18.29 6.76
N ALA A 132 -2.29 -18.97 5.66
CA ALA A 132 -1.38 -18.43 4.65
C ALA A 132 -1.96 -17.22 3.88
N PHE A 133 -3.29 -17.18 3.68
CA PHE A 133 -3.97 -16.07 3.02
C PHE A 133 -3.83 -14.79 3.84
N VAL A 134 -3.95 -14.88 5.18
CA VAL A 134 -3.88 -13.72 6.08
C VAL A 134 -2.49 -13.43 6.65
N ALA A 135 -1.58 -14.40 6.64
CA ALA A 135 -0.23 -14.24 7.20
C ALA A 135 0.55 -13.03 6.66
N CYS A 136 0.23 -12.55 5.46
CA CYS A 136 0.76 -11.31 4.92
C CYS A 136 -0.37 -10.54 4.21
N PRO A 137 -0.96 -9.52 4.88
CA PRO A 137 -2.01 -8.73 4.28
C PRO A 137 -1.53 -7.98 3.03
N GLU A 138 -2.03 -8.40 1.89
CA GLU A 138 -1.77 -7.78 0.58
C GLU A 138 -3.05 -7.24 -0.03
N TRP A 139 -2.92 -6.12 -0.74
CA TRP A 139 -4.06 -5.47 -1.39
C TRP A 139 -4.64 -6.31 -2.53
N SER A 140 -3.80 -7.09 -3.21
CA SER A 140 -4.22 -7.99 -4.31
C SER A 140 -5.21 -9.05 -3.84
N ARG A 141 -5.12 -9.45 -2.56
CA ARG A 141 -6.00 -10.42 -1.89
C ARG A 141 -7.25 -9.80 -1.29
N LEU A 142 -7.28 -8.47 -1.13
CA LEU A 142 -8.40 -7.80 -0.51
C LEU A 142 -9.71 -8.03 -1.29
N GLY A 143 -9.63 -8.09 -2.62
CA GLY A 143 -10.78 -8.42 -3.46
C GLY A 143 -11.39 -9.77 -3.13
N ALA A 144 -10.57 -10.81 -3.04
CA ALA A 144 -11.03 -12.16 -2.67
C ALA A 144 -11.68 -12.18 -1.28
N LEU A 145 -11.09 -11.48 -0.30
CA LEU A 145 -11.67 -11.37 1.04
C LEU A 145 -13.05 -10.69 1.03
N LEU A 146 -13.18 -9.57 0.31
CA LEU A 146 -14.45 -8.85 0.19
C LEU A 146 -15.50 -9.63 -0.59
N MET A 147 -15.12 -10.32 -1.67
CA MET A 147 -16.04 -11.22 -2.40
C MET A 147 -16.50 -12.38 -1.52
N LEU A 148 -15.58 -12.98 -0.76
CA LEU A 148 -15.88 -14.08 0.16
C LEU A 148 -16.95 -13.67 1.17
N LEU A 149 -16.80 -12.50 1.79
CA LEU A 149 -17.79 -11.97 2.74
C LEU A 149 -19.19 -11.86 2.13
N ARG A 150 -19.29 -11.60 0.82
CA ARG A 150 -20.55 -11.38 0.09
C ARG A 150 -21.18 -12.65 -0.49
N THR A 151 -20.51 -13.79 -0.37
CA THR A 151 -21.07 -15.11 -0.75
C THR A 151 -22.34 -15.42 0.04
N ARG A 152 -23.22 -16.28 -0.51
CA ARG A 152 -24.47 -16.68 0.19
C ARG A 152 -24.53 -18.16 0.45
N THR A 153 -23.97 -18.96 -0.44
CA THR A 153 -24.02 -20.42 -0.33
C THR A 153 -23.46 -20.90 1.02
N GLY A 154 -24.13 -21.88 1.63
CA GLY A 154 -23.77 -22.43 2.94
C GLY A 154 -22.34 -23.00 2.99
N ARG A 155 -21.81 -23.49 1.86
CA ARG A 155 -20.42 -23.99 1.73
C ARG A 155 -19.37 -22.97 2.15
N PHE A 156 -19.65 -21.67 2.00
CA PHE A 156 -18.75 -20.60 2.41
C PHE A 156 -19.05 -20.05 3.82
N GLY A 157 -20.02 -20.62 4.55
CA GLY A 157 -20.45 -20.11 5.85
C GLY A 157 -19.32 -19.96 6.87
N TYR A 158 -18.47 -20.98 7.01
CA TYR A 158 -17.30 -20.92 7.89
C TYR A 158 -16.29 -19.86 7.45
N PHE A 159 -15.99 -19.82 6.15
CA PHE A 159 -15.07 -18.85 5.58
C PHE A 159 -15.56 -17.41 5.75
N ARG A 160 -16.87 -17.16 5.61
CA ARG A 160 -17.49 -15.86 5.89
C ARG A 160 -17.37 -15.47 7.35
N LEU A 161 -17.67 -16.38 8.27
CA LEU A 161 -17.58 -16.12 9.71
C LEU A 161 -16.14 -15.74 10.10
N TRP A 162 -15.17 -16.52 9.61
CA TRP A 162 -13.75 -16.24 9.79
C TRP A 162 -13.34 -14.88 9.18
N ALA A 163 -13.71 -14.62 7.93
CA ALA A 163 -13.37 -13.38 7.24
C ALA A 163 -13.98 -12.17 7.94
N ARG A 164 -15.20 -12.29 8.46
CA ARG A 164 -15.93 -11.21 9.12
C ARG A 164 -15.20 -10.71 10.37
N GLY A 165 -14.63 -11.60 11.17
CA GLY A 165 -13.87 -11.24 12.37
C GLY A 165 -12.53 -10.58 12.09
N LEU A 166 -11.93 -10.84 10.91
CA LEU A 166 -10.58 -10.37 10.56
C LEU A 166 -10.54 -9.21 9.58
N ALA A 167 -11.61 -9.00 8.80
CA ALA A 167 -11.59 -8.10 7.65
C ALA A 167 -11.27 -6.64 8.03
N SER A 168 -11.80 -6.14 9.15
CA SER A 168 -11.55 -4.76 9.60
C SER A 168 -10.05 -4.49 9.77
N ALA A 169 -9.35 -5.37 10.50
CA ALA A 169 -7.92 -5.23 10.75
C ALA A 169 -7.10 -5.48 9.49
N TYR A 170 -7.46 -6.48 8.68
CA TYR A 170 -6.81 -6.77 7.41
C TYR A 170 -6.84 -5.54 6.47
N ILE A 171 -8.00 -4.92 6.30
CA ILE A 171 -8.18 -3.73 5.45
C ILE A 171 -7.33 -2.57 5.97
N GLN A 172 -7.36 -2.29 7.27
CA GLN A 172 -6.58 -1.20 7.88
C GLN A 172 -5.07 -1.41 7.70
N MET A 173 -4.59 -2.65 7.83
CA MET A 173 -3.18 -2.97 7.59
C MET A 173 -2.77 -2.82 6.12
N VAL A 174 -3.61 -3.31 5.21
CA VAL A 174 -3.39 -3.15 3.77
C VAL A 174 -3.35 -1.67 3.40
N CYS A 175 -4.21 -0.85 4.01
CA CYS A 175 -4.22 0.60 3.84
C CYS A 175 -3.05 1.33 4.50
N ALA A 176 -2.27 0.68 5.38
CA ALA A 176 -1.07 1.30 5.98
C ALA A 176 0.15 1.27 5.03
N ARG A 177 -0.01 0.67 3.84
CA ARG A 177 1.02 0.53 2.82
C ARG A 177 0.82 1.55 1.69
N PRO A 178 1.90 2.17 1.19
CA PRO A 178 1.87 2.79 -0.12
C PRO A 178 1.60 1.75 -1.22
N PRO A 179 0.86 2.10 -2.29
CA PRO A 179 0.16 3.37 -2.50
C PRO A 179 -1.27 3.42 -1.90
N LEU A 180 -1.69 2.39 -1.15
CA LEU A 180 -3.06 2.29 -0.65
C LEU A 180 -3.38 3.28 0.46
N ASP A 181 -2.40 3.76 1.21
CA ASP A 181 -2.59 4.82 2.20
C ASP A 181 -3.17 6.08 1.57
N LEU A 182 -2.82 6.35 0.30
CA LEU A 182 -3.31 7.48 -0.49
C LEU A 182 -4.77 7.34 -0.93
N ILE A 183 -5.32 6.11 -0.98
CA ILE A 183 -6.75 5.87 -1.28
C ILE A 183 -7.55 5.37 -0.07
N SER A 184 -6.92 5.24 1.09
CA SER A 184 -7.49 4.62 2.29
C SER A 184 -8.81 5.29 2.72
N ARG A 185 -8.91 6.62 2.60
CA ARG A 185 -10.13 7.38 2.90
C ARG A 185 -11.29 6.98 2.00
N GLY A 186 -11.05 6.90 0.69
CA GLY A 186 -12.07 6.54 -0.28
C GLY A 186 -12.46 5.05 -0.19
N LEU A 187 -11.49 4.18 0.12
CA LEU A 187 -11.77 2.78 0.45
C LEU A 187 -12.65 2.66 1.70
N TYR A 188 -12.37 3.43 2.75
CA TYR A 188 -13.22 3.45 3.95
C TYR A 188 -14.66 3.83 3.62
N ASP A 189 -14.86 4.93 2.88
CA ASP A 189 -16.20 5.39 2.50
C ASP A 189 -16.93 4.30 1.74
N ARG A 190 -16.26 3.72 0.74
CA ARG A 190 -16.84 2.70 -0.12
C ARG A 190 -17.23 1.44 0.63
N ILE A 191 -16.32 0.92 1.46
CA ILE A 191 -16.56 -0.28 2.26
C ILE A 191 -17.61 0.00 3.33
N SER A 192 -17.69 1.22 3.88
CA SER A 192 -18.74 1.60 4.84
C SER A 192 -20.12 1.57 4.20
N THR A 193 -20.26 2.07 2.97
CA THR A 193 -21.51 1.97 2.21
C THR A 193 -21.90 0.52 2.00
N ILE A 194 -20.98 -0.32 1.49
CA ILE A 194 -21.24 -1.75 1.30
C ILE A 194 -21.60 -2.41 2.63
N ASN A 195 -20.85 -2.17 3.70
CA ASN A 195 -21.08 -2.79 5.00
C ASN A 195 -22.44 -2.42 5.61
N ALA A 196 -22.97 -1.23 5.31
CA ALA A 196 -24.27 -0.77 5.77
C ALA A 196 -25.45 -1.39 5.00
N GLU A 197 -25.24 -1.81 3.74
CA GLU A 197 -26.28 -2.45 2.91
C GLU A 197 -26.64 -3.87 3.37
N TYR A 198 -25.77 -4.56 4.12
CA TYR A 198 -25.99 -5.94 4.56
C TYR A 198 -26.36 -6.01 6.05
N VAL A 199 -27.42 -6.77 6.36
CA VAL A 199 -27.86 -7.08 7.73
C VAL A 199 -27.80 -8.60 7.96
N PRO A 200 -27.08 -9.09 9.00
CA PRO A 200 -26.19 -8.34 9.89
C PRO A 200 -24.98 -7.76 9.13
N ARG A 201 -24.32 -6.74 9.72
CA ARG A 201 -23.13 -6.09 9.13
C ARG A 201 -22.14 -7.12 8.59
N LEU A 202 -21.61 -6.83 7.41
CA LEU A 202 -20.69 -7.69 6.68
C LEU A 202 -19.35 -7.86 7.42
N ILE A 203 -18.83 -6.78 7.98
CA ILE A 203 -17.52 -6.71 8.64
C ILE A 203 -17.71 -6.39 10.12
N GLU A 204 -17.21 -7.27 10.98
CA GLU A 204 -17.23 -7.09 12.42
C GLU A 204 -16.13 -6.13 12.86
N GLY A 205 -16.43 -5.30 13.88
CA GLY A 205 -15.48 -4.30 14.37
C GLY A 205 -15.06 -3.27 13.31
N TRP A 206 -15.88 -3.04 12.27
CA TRP A 206 -15.64 -1.95 11.33
C TRP A 206 -15.67 -0.59 12.07
N PRO A 207 -14.72 0.33 11.82
CA PRO A 207 -14.69 1.60 12.53
C PRO A 207 -15.98 2.38 12.33
N ASP A 208 -16.44 2.99 13.43
CA ASP A 208 -17.61 3.87 13.47
C ASP A 208 -17.42 5.17 12.66
N SER A 209 -16.17 5.58 12.48
CA SER A 209 -15.81 6.86 11.91
C SER A 209 -14.55 6.76 11.05
N LYS A 210 -14.53 7.61 10.03
CA LYS A 210 -13.38 7.80 9.15
C LYS A 210 -12.13 8.20 9.92
N TRP A 211 -12.29 9.03 10.95
CA TRP A 211 -11.19 9.44 11.82
C TRP A 211 -10.58 8.25 12.55
N ARG A 212 -11.40 7.40 13.18
CA ARG A 212 -10.91 6.21 13.89
C ARG A 212 -10.19 5.25 12.95
N PHE A 213 -10.74 5.05 11.74
CA PHE A 213 -10.07 4.28 10.69
C PHE A 213 -8.69 4.85 10.35
N ARG A 214 -8.61 6.15 10.02
CA ARG A 214 -7.35 6.82 9.66
C ARG A 214 -6.31 6.75 10.78
N ARG A 215 -6.73 6.98 12.02
CA ARG A 215 -5.86 6.90 13.19
C ARG A 215 -5.26 5.50 13.32
N THR A 216 -6.07 4.45 13.19
CA THR A 216 -5.57 3.07 13.26
C THR A 216 -4.61 2.74 12.12
N VAL A 217 -4.93 3.13 10.88
CA VAL A 217 -4.05 2.96 9.71
C VAL A 217 -2.71 3.65 9.94
N TRP A 218 -2.73 4.88 10.46
CA TRP A 218 -1.53 5.64 10.80
C TRP A 218 -0.70 4.94 11.89
N CYS A 219 -1.34 4.48 12.97
CA CYS A 219 -0.66 3.72 14.04
C CYS A 219 0.05 2.48 13.46
N TYR A 220 -0.63 1.70 12.62
CA TYR A 220 -0.04 0.54 11.95
C TYR A 220 1.16 0.93 11.09
N ARG A 221 1.05 2.02 10.31
CA ARG A 221 2.15 2.52 9.51
C ARG A 221 3.37 2.88 10.39
N VAL A 222 3.16 3.65 11.45
CA VAL A 222 4.24 4.07 12.38
C VAL A 222 4.89 2.86 13.03
N MET A 223 4.09 1.90 13.50
CA MET A 223 4.58 0.67 14.10
C MET A 223 5.42 -0.16 13.13
N ALA A 224 4.97 -0.34 11.89
CA ALA A 224 5.73 -1.07 10.87
C ALA A 224 7.06 -0.38 10.56
N VAL A 225 7.08 0.95 10.43
CA VAL A 225 8.33 1.71 10.19
C VAL A 225 9.29 1.59 11.36
N ARG A 226 8.80 1.76 12.60
CA ARG A 226 9.63 1.63 13.80
C ARG A 226 10.20 0.24 13.97
N ALA A 227 9.42 -0.80 13.69
CA ALA A 227 9.91 -2.18 13.72
C ALA A 227 11.11 -2.38 12.78
N VAL A 228 11.12 -1.73 11.61
CA VAL A 228 12.25 -1.78 10.67
C VAL A 228 13.43 -0.97 11.18
N LEU A 229 13.21 0.29 11.57
CA LEU A 229 14.29 1.19 12.04
C LEU A 229 15.03 0.65 13.27
N ASN A 230 14.31 -0.07 14.12
CA ASN A 230 14.86 -0.69 15.32
C ASN A 230 15.46 -2.09 15.08
N GLY A 231 15.52 -2.55 13.82
CA GLY A 231 16.08 -3.84 13.46
C GLY A 231 15.26 -5.05 13.94
N VAL A 232 14.01 -4.83 14.37
CA VAL A 232 13.10 -5.91 14.79
C VAL A 232 12.75 -6.81 13.60
N VAL A 233 12.60 -6.19 12.43
CA VAL A 233 12.38 -6.83 11.13
C VAL A 233 13.32 -6.20 10.09
N PRO A 234 13.80 -6.97 9.09
CA PRO A 234 14.76 -6.45 8.12
C PRO A 234 14.13 -5.50 7.10
N ASP A 235 12.81 -5.59 6.91
CA ASP A 235 12.08 -4.91 5.85
C ASP A 235 10.66 -4.52 6.27
N ARG A 236 10.16 -3.42 5.71
CA ARG A 236 8.79 -2.94 5.96
C ARG A 236 7.76 -3.91 5.38
N VAL A 237 8.11 -4.55 4.27
CA VAL A 237 7.30 -5.56 3.59
C VAL A 237 8.19 -6.73 3.18
N PRO A 238 7.85 -7.97 3.55
CA PRO A 238 6.66 -8.35 4.33
C PRO A 238 6.85 -8.22 5.85
N GLY A 239 8.09 -8.03 6.34
CA GLY A 239 8.45 -8.15 7.76
C GLY A 239 7.59 -7.33 8.72
N GLY A 240 7.51 -6.01 8.51
CA GLY A 240 6.73 -5.12 9.38
C GLY A 240 5.24 -5.46 9.44
N GLN A 241 4.66 -5.95 8.34
CA GLN A 241 3.25 -6.35 8.29
C GLN A 241 2.98 -7.68 8.94
N MET A 242 3.85 -8.66 8.75
CA MET A 242 3.72 -9.93 9.46
C MET A 242 3.75 -9.70 10.97
N LEU A 243 4.63 -8.82 11.44
CA LEU A 243 4.71 -8.46 12.85
C LEU A 243 3.40 -7.81 13.35
N LEU A 244 2.86 -6.86 12.59
CA LEU A 244 1.56 -6.26 12.91
C LEU A 244 0.43 -7.29 12.94
N TRP A 245 0.41 -8.20 11.97
CA TRP A 245 -0.61 -9.24 11.87
C TRP A 245 -0.57 -10.15 13.09
N ILE A 246 0.63 -10.58 13.50
CA ILE A 246 0.86 -11.39 14.70
C ILE A 246 0.31 -10.69 15.94
N PHE A 247 0.43 -9.36 16.05
CA PHE A 247 -0.09 -8.61 17.19
C PHE A 247 -1.60 -8.45 17.16
N ILE A 248 -2.19 -8.31 15.98
CA ILE A 248 -3.64 -8.19 15.81
C ILE A 248 -4.34 -9.52 16.10
N GLU A 249 -3.75 -10.64 15.69
CA GLU A 249 -4.26 -12.00 15.93
C GLU A 249 -4.23 -12.42 17.41
N GLN A 250 -3.65 -11.62 18.31
CA GLN A 250 -3.67 -11.97 19.73
C GLN A 250 -5.09 -11.89 20.28
N PRO A 251 -5.61 -13.00 20.84
CA PRO A 251 -6.97 -13.05 21.38
C PRO A 251 -7.09 -12.18 22.64
N ASP A 252 -6.01 -12.03 23.39
CA ASP A 252 -5.96 -11.23 24.60
C ASP A 252 -5.79 -9.74 24.26
N VAL A 253 -6.79 -8.95 24.64
CA VAL A 253 -6.84 -7.49 24.42
C VAL A 253 -5.71 -6.79 25.17
N VAL A 254 -5.37 -7.27 26.37
CA VAL A 254 -4.34 -6.71 27.24
C VAL A 254 -2.97 -7.00 26.66
N GLU A 255 -2.68 -8.25 26.27
CA GLU A 255 -1.40 -8.59 25.64
C GLU A 255 -1.19 -7.80 24.35
N ARG A 256 -2.23 -7.68 23.52
CA ARG A 256 -2.18 -6.85 22.31
C ARG A 256 -1.88 -5.39 22.63
N ALA A 257 -2.52 -4.81 23.65
CA ALA A 257 -2.28 -3.43 24.06
C ALA A 257 -0.83 -3.23 24.55
N ILE A 258 -0.32 -4.15 25.36
CA ILE A 258 1.06 -4.14 25.85
C ILE A 258 2.04 -4.21 24.67
N LEU A 259 1.84 -5.14 23.73
CA LEU A 259 2.73 -5.30 22.57
C LEU A 259 2.69 -4.08 21.66
N MET A 260 1.51 -3.49 21.45
CA MET A 260 1.36 -2.23 20.70
C MET A 260 2.08 -1.08 21.40
N GLU A 261 1.94 -0.97 22.72
CA GLU A 261 2.61 0.05 23.50
C GLU A 261 4.13 -0.13 23.50
N CYS A 262 4.64 -1.37 23.64
CA CYS A 262 6.05 -1.68 23.49
C CYS A 262 6.59 -1.23 22.12
N LEU A 263 5.86 -1.55 21.03
CA LEU A 263 6.23 -1.11 19.69
C LEU A 263 6.29 0.42 19.53
N LEU A 264 5.34 1.11 20.15
CA LEU A 264 5.28 2.57 20.15
C LEU A 264 6.36 3.18 21.05
N ARG A 265 6.78 2.50 22.12
CA ARG A 265 7.83 2.96 23.04
C ARG A 265 9.26 2.62 22.60
N PHE A 266 9.47 1.80 21.58
CA PHE A 266 10.79 1.50 21.00
C PHE A 266 11.50 2.70 20.34
N THR A 267 11.25 3.94 20.76
CA THR A 267 11.85 5.15 20.18
C THR A 267 13.30 5.39 20.61
N LYS A 268 13.86 4.60 21.53
CA LYS A 268 15.26 4.74 21.99
C LYS A 268 16.04 3.45 21.83
N ARG A 269 17.15 3.55 21.11
CA ARG A 269 18.01 2.44 20.63
C ARG A 269 18.73 1.68 21.76
N GLU A 270 18.77 2.23 22.97
CA GLU A 270 19.66 1.75 24.03
C GLU A 270 19.02 0.72 24.97
N ASP A 271 17.69 0.68 25.10
CA ASP A 271 16.99 -0.24 26.00
C ASP A 271 15.82 -0.96 25.30
N CYS A 272 16.06 -1.51 24.12
CA CYS A 272 15.03 -2.24 23.39
C CYS A 272 14.88 -3.64 24.00
N PRO A 273 13.85 -3.94 24.83
CA PRO A 273 13.64 -5.31 25.27
C PRO A 273 13.48 -6.19 24.05
N ALA A 274 14.24 -7.29 24.00
CA ALA A 274 14.13 -8.27 22.94
C ALA A 274 12.66 -8.68 22.78
N LEU A 275 12.19 -8.81 21.53
CA LEU A 275 10.85 -9.34 21.28
C LEU A 275 10.67 -10.65 22.05
N PRO A 276 9.50 -10.87 22.68
CA PRO A 276 9.18 -12.15 23.30
C PRO A 276 9.46 -13.31 22.33
N GLU A 277 10.04 -14.41 22.82
CA GLU A 277 10.46 -15.54 21.96
C GLU A 277 9.31 -16.06 21.09
N TRP A 278 8.09 -16.13 21.64
CA TRP A 278 6.92 -16.58 20.89
C TRP A 278 6.57 -15.65 19.71
N VAL A 279 6.81 -14.34 19.82
CA VAL A 279 6.61 -13.39 18.70
C VAL A 279 7.63 -13.67 17.62
N ARG A 280 8.90 -13.88 18.01
CA ARG A 280 9.98 -14.23 17.08
C ARG A 280 9.69 -15.54 16.36
N LEU A 281 9.16 -16.54 17.07
CA LEU A 281 8.76 -17.83 16.49
C LEU A 281 7.63 -17.65 15.46
N LYS A 282 6.53 -16.97 15.83
CA LYS A 282 5.41 -16.69 14.90
C LYS A 282 5.88 -15.90 13.68
N LEU A 283 6.80 -14.96 13.85
CA LEU A 283 7.35 -14.18 12.74
C LEU A 283 8.15 -15.04 11.75
N ARG A 284 8.94 -16.00 12.25
CA ARG A 284 9.64 -16.98 11.38
C ARG A 284 8.63 -17.86 10.63
N GLU A 285 7.57 -18.32 11.29
CA GLU A 285 6.52 -19.12 10.67
C GLU A 285 5.77 -18.36 9.58
N ALA A 286 5.36 -17.11 9.87
CA ALA A 286 4.70 -16.23 8.91
C ALA A 286 5.58 -15.98 7.67
N ARG A 287 6.88 -15.72 7.87
CA ARG A 287 7.85 -15.57 6.77
C ARG A 287 7.93 -16.81 5.89
N ARG A 288 8.01 -18.01 6.49
CA ARG A 288 8.03 -19.28 5.75
C ARG A 288 6.73 -19.49 4.98
N ALA A 289 5.59 -19.19 5.58
CA ALA A 289 4.29 -19.30 4.92
C ALA A 289 4.19 -18.36 3.70
N TYR A 290 4.64 -17.12 3.87
CA TYR A 290 4.66 -16.14 2.79
C TYR A 290 5.58 -16.55 1.64
N ALA A 291 6.81 -16.98 1.93
CA ALA A 291 7.75 -17.46 0.92
C ALA A 291 7.14 -18.58 0.07
N ARG A 292 6.43 -19.53 0.70
CA ARG A 292 5.69 -20.59 -0.02
C ARG A 292 4.60 -20.02 -0.92
N THR A 293 3.83 -19.03 -0.47
CA THR A 293 2.79 -18.40 -1.32
C THR A 293 3.39 -17.66 -2.51
N CYS A 294 4.51 -16.95 -2.32
CA CYS A 294 5.22 -16.28 -3.41
C CYS A 294 5.75 -17.28 -4.44
N GLN A 295 6.31 -18.41 -3.99
CA GLN A 295 6.79 -19.47 -4.87
C GLN A 295 5.66 -20.11 -5.70
N LEU A 296 4.50 -20.37 -5.09
CA LEU A 296 3.32 -20.90 -5.79
C LEU A 296 2.83 -19.95 -6.90
N HIS A 297 2.83 -18.64 -6.63
CA HIS A 297 2.47 -17.66 -7.65
C HIS A 297 3.47 -17.59 -8.80
N LEU A 298 4.76 -17.87 -8.55
CA LEU A 298 5.78 -17.92 -9.60
C LEU A 298 5.69 -19.21 -10.43
N SER A 299 5.39 -20.36 -9.81
CA SER A 299 5.27 -21.64 -10.52
C SER A 299 4.03 -21.70 -11.43
N ASP A 300 2.89 -21.18 -10.98
CA ASP A 300 1.64 -21.20 -11.75
C ASP A 300 1.66 -20.23 -12.95
N ARG A 301 2.58 -19.24 -12.96
CA ARG A 301 2.67 -18.22 -14.03
C ARG A 301 3.57 -18.61 -15.20
N GLY A 302 4.10 -19.84 -15.25
CA GLY A 302 4.84 -20.32 -16.42
C GLY A 302 6.12 -19.54 -16.70
N GLY A 303 7.12 -19.70 -15.82
CA GLY A 303 8.54 -19.66 -16.18
C GLY A 303 9.03 -18.59 -17.18
N ALA A 304 8.77 -17.30 -16.92
CA ALA A 304 9.60 -16.22 -17.43
C ALA A 304 10.20 -15.50 -16.22
N SER A 305 11.46 -15.83 -15.92
CA SER A 305 12.23 -15.21 -14.84
C SER A 305 12.37 -13.70 -15.09
N ILE A 306 11.47 -12.90 -14.51
CA ILE A 306 11.66 -11.45 -14.40
C ILE A 306 12.59 -11.21 -13.21
N ALA A 307 13.89 -11.30 -13.47
CA ALA A 307 14.93 -10.86 -12.56
C ALA A 307 14.91 -9.33 -12.45
N GLY A 308 14.04 -8.78 -11.58
CA GLY A 308 13.93 -7.33 -11.38
C GLY A 308 13.54 -6.90 -9.97
N GLY A 309 12.79 -7.71 -9.22
CA GLY A 309 12.49 -7.45 -7.81
C GLY A 309 13.47 -8.20 -6.90
N LYS A 310 14.59 -7.57 -6.52
CA LYS A 310 15.47 -8.10 -5.47
C LYS A 310 14.77 -8.01 -4.11
N TYR A 311 13.94 -8.99 -3.78
CA TYR A 311 13.74 -9.39 -2.40
C TYR A 311 14.81 -10.43 -2.08
N CYS A 312 15.98 -9.95 -1.66
CA CYS A 312 17.04 -10.85 -1.20
C CYS A 312 16.56 -11.51 0.10
N VAL A 313 16.05 -12.74 0.01
CA VAL A 313 16.01 -13.65 1.16
C VAL A 313 17.46 -14.03 1.43
N GLY A 314 18.13 -13.23 2.26
CA GLY A 314 19.44 -13.59 2.80
C GLY A 314 19.23 -14.75 3.77
N ASP A 315 19.52 -15.97 3.32
CA ASP A 315 19.75 -17.10 4.22
C ASP A 315 21.02 -16.79 5.03
N SER A 316 20.83 -16.39 6.29
CA SER A 316 21.92 -16.27 7.25
C SER A 316 22.51 -17.66 7.45
N SER A 317 23.73 -17.81 6.93
CA SER A 317 24.52 -19.02 6.97
C SER A 317 24.83 -19.42 8.42
N VAL A 318 24.77 -20.74 8.63
CA VAL A 318 25.32 -21.52 9.73
C VAL A 318 26.51 -20.84 10.42
N GLU A 319 26.34 -20.45 11.69
CA GLU A 319 27.46 -20.21 12.61
C GLU A 319 28.23 -21.53 12.75
N LYS A 320 29.44 -21.57 12.17
CA LYS A 320 30.47 -22.51 12.58
C LYS A 320 31.37 -21.77 13.56
N ASP A 321 31.41 -22.29 14.77
CA ASP A 321 32.40 -21.95 15.78
C ASP A 321 33.81 -22.09 15.20
N GLY A 322 34.55 -20.98 15.20
CA GLY A 322 35.93 -20.87 14.75
C GLY A 322 36.76 -20.18 15.82
N GLU A 323 37.60 -20.99 16.44
CA GLU A 323 38.50 -20.73 17.56
C GLU A 323 39.55 -19.64 17.30
N VAL A 324 40.13 -19.17 18.40
CA VAL A 324 40.82 -17.90 18.60
C VAL A 324 42.32 -17.93 18.25
N ALA A 325 42.77 -16.79 17.72
CA ALA A 325 44.11 -16.16 17.76
C ALA A 325 45.34 -16.89 17.20
N ASP A 326 46.09 -16.20 16.33
CA ASP A 326 47.42 -15.65 16.68
C ASP A 326 47.96 -14.70 15.57
N ARG A 327 48.83 -13.77 15.96
CA ARG A 327 49.82 -12.97 15.19
C ARG A 327 49.50 -11.53 14.74
N SER A 328 49.78 -10.62 15.67
CA SER A 328 50.89 -9.63 15.64
C SER A 328 51.60 -9.31 14.30
N ARG A 329 51.57 -8.03 13.88
CA ARG A 329 52.72 -7.15 13.50
C ARG A 329 52.22 -5.79 12.97
N ARG A 330 52.43 -4.70 13.71
CA ARG A 330 53.42 -3.61 13.48
C ARG A 330 53.49 -3.06 12.04
N GLY A 331 53.29 -1.75 11.91
CA GLY A 331 53.67 -0.97 10.73
C GLY A 331 53.21 0.49 10.81
N THR A 332 53.96 1.30 11.54
CA THR A 332 53.97 2.78 11.51
C THR A 332 54.24 3.29 10.09
N GLU A 333 53.56 4.34 9.64
CA GLU A 333 54.20 5.44 8.91
C GLU A 333 53.31 6.70 8.79
N ARG A 334 53.97 7.83 9.04
CA ARG A 334 53.44 9.21 8.97
C ARG A 334 53.53 9.70 7.52
N GLY A 335 52.58 10.52 7.10
CA GLY A 335 52.65 11.26 5.84
C GLY A 335 51.90 12.58 5.94
N ASN A 336 52.64 13.65 6.16
CA ASN A 336 52.22 15.03 6.40
C ASN A 336 52.31 15.81 5.07
N HIS A 337 51.23 16.45 4.61
CA HIS A 337 51.16 17.54 3.60
C HIS A 337 49.68 17.99 3.59
N GLY A 338 49.24 19.25 3.71
CA GLY A 338 49.77 20.57 3.37
C GLY A 338 48.56 21.38 2.85
N PRO A 339 48.37 22.67 3.19
CA PRO A 339 47.10 23.38 3.04
C PRO A 339 47.01 24.23 1.75
N CYS A 340 45.79 24.52 1.27
CA CYS A 340 45.42 25.59 0.31
C CYS A 340 43.89 25.50 0.13
N THR A 341 43.03 26.52 0.03
CA THR A 341 43.13 27.98 -0.07
C THR A 341 41.69 28.48 0.02
N ASP A 342 41.48 29.62 0.68
CA ASP A 342 40.24 30.39 0.66
C ASP A 342 39.90 30.86 -0.76
N VAL A 343 38.62 30.74 -1.14
CA VAL A 343 38.06 31.50 -2.26
C VAL A 343 36.82 32.24 -1.77
N VAL A 344 37.03 33.54 -1.57
CA VAL A 344 36.03 34.60 -1.47
C VAL A 344 35.15 34.59 -2.72
N ARG A 345 33.82 34.53 -2.55
CA ARG A 345 32.86 34.82 -3.63
C ARG A 345 31.90 35.92 -3.22
N SER A 346 32.16 37.08 -3.81
CA SER A 346 31.39 38.32 -3.75
C SER A 346 29.97 38.11 -4.28
N ARG A 347 28.96 38.46 -3.47
CA ARG A 347 27.56 38.61 -3.91
C ARG A 347 27.38 40.03 -4.46
N SER A 348 27.19 40.14 -5.77
CA SER A 348 26.71 41.37 -6.40
C SER A 348 25.18 41.43 -6.34
N ARG A 349 24.66 42.54 -5.83
CA ARG A 349 23.26 42.97 -5.84
C ARG A 349 23.00 43.77 -7.12
N HIS A 350 21.98 43.42 -7.89
CA HIS A 350 21.15 44.31 -8.72
C HIS A 350 19.73 43.69 -8.65
N GLY A 351 18.63 44.38 -8.37
CA GLY A 351 18.33 45.80 -8.55
C GLY A 351 17.41 45.95 -9.77
N ASP A 352 16.13 46.26 -9.48
CA ASP A 352 15.12 46.88 -10.37
C ASP A 352 14.49 46.03 -11.50
N GLN A 353 13.28 46.31 -12.01
CA GLN A 353 12.04 46.96 -11.57
C GLN A 353 11.01 46.64 -12.70
N ASP A 354 9.74 46.56 -12.31
CA ASP A 354 8.50 46.95 -13.01
C ASP A 354 8.31 46.81 -14.52
N SER A 355 7.27 46.04 -14.88
CA SER A 355 6.14 46.45 -15.74
C SER A 355 5.11 45.31 -15.69
N GLY A 356 3.84 45.51 -15.32
CA GLY A 356 2.95 46.60 -15.69
C GLY A 356 2.05 46.11 -16.83
N THR A 357 1.09 45.23 -16.55
CA THR A 357 -0.04 44.96 -17.47
C THR A 357 -1.28 44.58 -16.70
N SER A 358 -2.18 45.54 -16.66
CA SER A 358 -3.56 45.49 -16.20
C SER A 358 -4.45 44.78 -17.23
N CYS A 359 -5.40 43.98 -16.75
CA CYS A 359 -6.56 43.53 -17.52
C CYS A 359 -7.82 43.55 -16.62
N PRO A 360 -9.01 43.74 -17.20
CA PRO A 360 -10.12 44.42 -16.54
C PRO A 360 -11.12 43.48 -15.85
N ASN A 361 -11.87 44.11 -14.94
CA ASN A 361 -12.97 43.57 -14.14
C ASN A 361 -14.10 42.95 -14.98
N GLY A 362 -14.65 41.84 -14.46
CA GLY A 362 -15.92 41.21 -14.84
C GLY A 362 -16.46 40.39 -13.65
N PRO A 363 -17.79 40.15 -13.58
CA PRO A 363 -18.59 40.42 -12.38
C PRO A 363 -18.68 39.27 -11.36
N ARG A 364 -18.97 39.70 -10.12
CA ARG A 364 -19.30 38.89 -8.95
C ARG A 364 -20.62 38.14 -9.17
N GLU A 365 -20.57 36.82 -9.04
CA GLU A 365 -21.74 35.99 -8.77
C GLU A 365 -21.52 35.20 -7.47
N ASN A 366 -22.63 35.03 -6.76
CA ASN A 366 -22.77 34.64 -5.37
C ASN A 366 -22.20 33.25 -5.04
N GLU A 367 -21.31 33.19 -4.04
CA GLU A 367 -20.95 31.97 -3.32
C GLU A 367 -21.69 31.93 -1.98
N ASN A 368 -22.71 31.09 -1.89
CA ASN A 368 -23.15 30.50 -0.63
C ASN A 368 -22.39 29.18 -0.46
N GLU A 369 -21.17 29.25 0.09
CA GLU A 369 -20.47 28.09 0.64
C GLU A 369 -20.71 28.04 2.16
N GLU A 370 -21.69 27.23 2.56
CA GLU A 370 -21.89 26.81 3.94
C GLU A 370 -20.80 25.80 4.36
N THR A 371 -19.86 26.30 5.17
CA THR A 371 -19.33 25.67 6.39
C THR A 371 -18.93 24.18 6.32
N ALA A 372 -17.78 23.93 5.71
CA ALA A 372 -16.94 22.76 5.99
C ALA A 372 -15.53 23.19 6.47
N GLY A 373 -15.47 24.01 7.52
CA GLY A 373 -14.27 24.25 8.34
C GLY A 373 -14.69 24.03 9.79
N THR A 374 -14.03 23.22 10.61
CA THR A 374 -12.84 23.65 11.38
C THR A 374 -12.25 22.44 12.15
N ILE A 375 -12.00 21.30 11.49
CA ILE A 375 -11.44 20.10 12.18
C ILE A 375 -10.11 19.62 11.55
N ASP A 376 -9.73 20.08 10.35
CA ASP A 376 -8.49 19.63 9.68
C ASP A 376 -7.24 20.48 9.99
N ALA A 377 -7.35 21.58 10.76
CA ALA A 377 -6.21 22.47 11.04
C ALA A 377 -5.22 21.90 12.08
N GLU A 378 -5.66 21.03 12.98
CA GLU A 378 -4.85 20.54 14.09
C GLU A 378 -3.77 19.51 13.66
N TRP A 379 -3.78 19.06 12.40
CA TRP A 379 -2.84 18.08 11.85
C TRP A 379 -2.03 18.60 10.66
N ALA A 380 -2.21 19.86 10.26
CA ALA A 380 -1.40 20.48 9.22
C ALA A 380 0.04 20.75 9.69
N ASP A 381 0.25 20.96 10.99
CA ASP A 381 1.54 21.30 11.60
C ASP A 381 2.36 20.08 12.06
N PHE A 382 1.88 18.85 11.83
CA PHE A 382 2.68 17.65 12.13
C PHE A 382 3.76 17.48 11.05
N PRO A 383 5.04 17.21 11.36
CA PRO A 383 6.12 17.20 10.38
C PRO A 383 6.04 15.95 9.51
N TRP A 384 5.27 16.04 8.43
CA TRP A 384 5.00 14.93 7.50
C TRP A 384 6.24 14.50 6.70
N ASP A 385 7.22 15.39 6.54
CA ASP A 385 8.41 15.17 5.70
C ASP A 385 9.50 14.32 6.37
N ASP A 386 9.54 14.26 7.71
CA ASP A 386 10.57 13.54 8.47
C ASP A 386 10.33 12.02 8.53
N LEU A 387 9.17 11.53 8.09
CA LEU A 387 8.80 10.11 8.09
C LEU A 387 8.90 9.44 6.71
N ASN A 388 9.26 10.20 5.67
CA ASN A 388 9.43 9.73 4.29
C ASN A 388 10.88 9.85 3.78
N GLN A 389 11.80 10.39 4.58
CA GLN A 389 13.25 10.28 4.40
C GLN A 389 13.76 9.06 5.16
#